data_AF-A0A7C3B466-F1
#
_entry.id   AF-A0A7C3B466-F1
#
_cell.length_a   1.000
_cell.length_b   1.000
_cell.length_c   1.000
_cell.angle_alpha   90.00
_cell.angle_beta   90.00
_cell.angle_gamma   90.00
#
_symmetry.space_group_name_H-M   'P 1'
#
loop_
_entity.id
_entity.type
_entity.pdbx_description
1 polymer ?
#
loop_
_entity_poly.entity_id
_entity_poly.type
_entity_poly.pdbx_seq_one_letter_code
_entity_poly.pdbx_strand_id
1 'polypeptide(L)'
;MDTSSIHHIEPRTYNSFSPPLSFRDLLPCERIKLDVQVHSWREAIREAGKLLLLSEAITPDYIDAMIRTAEDLGPYIVIAKGIAMPHASLILVL
;
A
#
# COMPACT_ATOMS: atom_id res chain seq x y z
N MET A 1 7.72 19.82 -39.26
CA MET A 1 7.46 18.89 -38.15
C MET A 1 6.68 19.68 -37.13
N ASP A 2 5.38 19.40 -37.09
CA ASP A 2 4.41 20.08 -36.24
C ASP A 2 4.56 19.54 -34.81
N THR A 3 4.88 20.42 -33.87
CA THR A 3 5.11 20.08 -32.45
C THR A 3 3.82 20.09 -31.63
N SER A 4 2.65 20.07 -32.27
CA SER A 4 1.34 20.28 -31.62
C SER A 4 0.73 19.06 -30.91
N SER A 5 1.49 17.98 -30.65
CA SER A 5 0.92 16.74 -30.07
C SER A 5 1.40 16.39 -28.66
N ILE A 6 2.00 17.33 -27.92
CA ILE A 6 2.18 17.12 -26.48
C ILE A 6 0.81 17.33 -25.82
N HIS A 7 0.13 16.23 -25.50
CA HIS A 7 -1.05 16.24 -24.66
C HIS A 7 -0.70 16.97 -23.36
N HIS A 8 -1.23 18.18 -23.24
CA HIS A 8 -1.18 18.99 -22.04
C HIS A 8 -1.91 18.22 -20.94
N ILE A 9 -1.15 17.54 -20.08
CA ILE A 9 -1.69 16.97 -18.85
C ILE A 9 -1.94 18.15 -17.92
N GLU A 10 -3.18 18.62 -17.89
CA GLU A 10 -3.63 19.61 -16.92
C GLU A 10 -3.24 19.13 -15.50
N PRO A 11 -2.55 19.97 -14.70
CA PRO A 11 -2.25 19.62 -13.32
C PRO A 11 -3.57 19.38 -12.58
N ARG A 12 -3.72 18.20 -11.97
CA ARG A 12 -4.89 17.89 -11.13
C ARG A 12 -5.07 19.03 -10.12
N THR A 13 -6.13 19.81 -10.28
CA THR A 13 -6.47 20.89 -9.36
C THR A 13 -6.73 20.27 -8.00
N TYR A 14 -5.82 20.51 -7.06
CA TYR A 14 -6.05 20.14 -5.66
C TYR A 14 -7.19 21.04 -5.18
N ASN A 15 -8.38 20.48 -5.03
CA ASN A 15 -9.54 21.21 -4.53
C ASN A 15 -9.21 21.75 -3.14
N SER A 16 -9.00 23.06 -3.02
CA SER A 16 -8.61 23.76 -1.78
C SER A 16 -9.69 23.74 -0.69
N PHE A 17 -10.84 23.10 -0.96
CA PHE A 17 -11.96 22.93 -0.05
C PHE A 17 -12.06 21.53 0.56
N SER A 18 -11.25 20.56 0.14
CA SER A 18 -11.18 19.27 0.83
C SER A 18 -10.25 19.41 2.04
N PRO A 19 -10.70 19.10 3.27
CA PRO A 19 -9.81 19.10 4.42
C PRO A 19 -8.63 18.15 4.14
N PRO A 20 -7.41 18.48 4.62
CA PRO A 20 -6.26 17.62 4.41
C PRO A 20 -6.57 16.23 4.96
N LEU A 21 -6.27 15.20 4.18
CA LEU A 21 -6.41 13.81 4.61
C LEU A 21 -5.61 13.61 5.90
N SER A 22 -6.30 13.23 6.96
CA SER A 22 -5.68 12.85 8.21
C SER A 22 -5.27 11.38 8.14
N PHE A 23 -4.34 10.98 9.01
CA PHE A 23 -3.95 9.57 9.14
C PHE A 23 -5.15 8.67 9.45
N ARG A 24 -6.15 9.18 10.18
CA ARG A 24 -7.38 8.44 10.49
C ARG A 24 -8.17 8.10 9.23
N ASP A 25 -8.19 8.99 8.24
CA ASP A 25 -8.89 8.77 6.97
C ASP A 25 -8.23 7.66 6.13
N LEU A 26 -6.95 7.39 6.38
CA LEU A 26 -6.20 6.28 5.77
C LEU A 26 -6.42 4.94 6.46
N LEU A 27 -7.04 4.90 7.65
CA LEU A 27 -7.28 3.70 8.45
C LEU A 27 -8.76 3.55 8.85
N PRO A 28 -9.68 3.42 7.87
CA PRO A 28 -11.08 3.13 8.15
C PRO A 28 -11.22 1.72 8.73
N CYS A 29 -12.32 1.46 9.44
CA CYS A 29 -12.51 0.22 10.20
C CYS A 29 -12.43 -1.04 9.32
N GLU A 30 -12.83 -0.94 8.06
CA GLU A 30 -12.77 -2.03 7.07
C GLU A 30 -11.33 -2.46 6.75
N ARG A 31 -10.35 -1.58 7.00
CA ARG A 31 -8.92 -1.85 6.85
C ARG A 31 -8.24 -2.30 8.15
N ILE A 32 -9.01 -2.61 9.20
CA ILE A 32 -8.50 -3.04 10.50
C ILE A 32 -9.10 -4.40 10.85
N LYS A 33 -8.22 -5.36 11.18
CA LYS A 33 -8.63 -6.67 11.68
C LYS A 33 -7.78 -7.01 12.90
N LEU A 34 -8.45 -7.34 13.99
CA LEU A 34 -7.84 -7.71 15.27
C LEU A 34 -7.96 -9.21 15.50
N ASP A 35 -7.19 -9.74 16.45
CA ASP A 35 -7.23 -11.13 16.90
C ASP A 35 -7.04 -12.18 15.79
N VAL A 36 -6.31 -11.79 14.75
CA VAL A 36 -6.01 -12.67 13.61
C VAL A 36 -5.00 -13.72 14.02
N GLN A 37 -5.40 -14.99 13.96
CA GLN A 37 -4.50 -16.13 14.16
C GLN A 37 -3.76 -16.44 12.86
N VAL A 38 -2.43 -16.46 12.95
CA VAL A 38 -1.53 -16.77 11.82
C VAL A 38 -0.37 -17.62 12.32
N HIS A 39 0.14 -18.50 11.47
CA HIS A 39 1.24 -19.40 11.79
C HIS A 39 2.61 -18.89 11.32
N SER A 40 2.63 -17.80 10.54
CA SER A 40 3.87 -17.20 10.04
C SER A 40 3.72 -15.71 9.78
N TRP A 41 4.85 -15.01 9.72
CA TRP A 41 4.87 -13.60 9.32
C TRP A 41 4.38 -13.40 7.87
N ARG A 42 4.55 -14.40 6.99
CA ARG A 42 4.02 -14.36 5.61
C ARG A 42 2.49 -14.34 5.62
N GLU A 43 1.87 -15.17 6.45
CA GLU A 43 0.43 -15.17 6.65
C GLU A 43 -0.06 -13.84 7.23
N ALA A 44 0.68 -13.24 8.18
CA ALA A 44 0.35 -11.92 8.71
C ALA A 44 0.33 -10.84 7.59
N ILE A 45 1.33 -10.83 6.70
CA ILE A 45 1.36 -9.92 5.55
C ILE A 45 0.20 -10.20 4.59
N ARG A 46 -0.13 -11.47 4.34
CA ARG A 46 -1.29 -11.82 3.49
C ARG A 46 -2.61 -11.35 4.10
N GLU A 47 -2.82 -11.52 5.41
CA GLU A 47 -4.02 -11.06 6.09
C GLU A 47 -4.16 -9.54 6.08
N ALA A 48 -3.07 -8.79 6.32
CA ALA A 48 -3.07 -7.33 6.19
C ALA A 48 -3.30 -6.89 4.73
N GLY A 49 -2.64 -7.54 3.77
CA GLY A 49 -2.78 -7.25 2.34
C GLY A 49 -4.19 -7.52 1.82
N LYS A 50 -4.90 -8.55 2.31
CA LYS A 50 -6.30 -8.81 1.97
C LYS A 50 -7.20 -7.62 2.29
N LEU A 51 -7.00 -6.96 3.43
CA LEU A 51 -7.77 -5.78 3.81
C LEU A 51 -7.56 -4.63 2.82
N LEU A 52 -6.31 -4.41 2.40
CA LEU A 52 -5.97 -3.39 1.40
C LEU A 52 -6.52 -3.72 0.01
N LEU A 53 -6.50 -5.00 -0.37
CA LEU A 53 -7.04 -5.49 -1.64
C LEU A 53 -8.56 -5.32 -1.69
N LEU A 54 -9.26 -5.66 -0.60
CA LEU A 54 -10.71 -5.47 -0.48
C LEU A 54 -11.11 -3.98 -0.55
N SER A 55 -10.24 -3.07 -0.10
CA SER A 55 -10.44 -1.62 -0.26
C SER A 55 -9.97 -1.06 -1.60
N GLU A 56 -9.59 -1.92 -2.56
CA GLU A 56 -9.08 -1.55 -3.89
C GLU A 56 -7.83 -0.64 -3.86
N ALA A 57 -7.08 -0.67 -2.75
CA ALA A 57 -5.92 0.20 -2.55
C ALA A 57 -4.63 -0.36 -3.18
N ILE A 58 -4.62 -1.67 -3.48
CA ILE A 58 -3.48 -2.40 -4.03
C ILE A 58 -3.95 -3.47 -5.04
N THR A 59 -3.02 -4.03 -5.80
CA THR A 59 -3.24 -5.25 -6.60
C THR A 59 -2.85 -6.50 -5.82
N PRO A 60 -3.30 -7.71 -6.22
CA PRO A 60 -2.88 -8.97 -5.59
C PRO A 60 -1.35 -9.15 -5.58
N ASP A 61 -0.68 -8.81 -6.68
CA ASP A 61 0.77 -8.93 -6.85
C ASP A 61 1.56 -8.12 -5.82
N TYR A 62 0.97 -7.03 -5.31
CA TYR A 62 1.60 -6.21 -4.27
C TYR A 62 1.80 -6.99 -2.96
N ILE A 63 0.90 -7.93 -2.63
CA ILE A 63 1.04 -8.78 -1.44
C ILE A 63 2.25 -9.69 -1.57
N ASP A 64 2.42 -10.32 -2.73
CA ASP A 64 3.57 -11.18 -2.99
C ASP A 64 4.87 -10.38 -3.06
N ALA A 65 4.82 -9.15 -3.59
CA ALA A 65 5.96 -8.24 -3.57
C ALA A 65 6.40 -7.87 -2.13
N MET A 66 5.45 -7.61 -1.22
CA MET A 66 5.77 -7.34 0.19
C MET A 66 6.46 -8.53 0.85
N ILE A 67 6.00 -9.75 0.57
CA ILE A 67 6.60 -10.97 1.11
C ILE A 67 8.02 -11.13 0.58
N ARG A 68 8.21 -11.10 -0.74
CA ARG A 68 9.54 -11.22 -1.37
C ARG A 68 10.51 -10.19 -0.84
N THR A 69 10.09 -8.92 -0.76
CA THR A 69 10.95 -7.85 -0.24
C THR A 69 11.39 -8.12 1.20
N ALA A 70 10.49 -8.64 2.05
CA ALA A 70 10.83 -9.03 3.42
C ALA A 70 11.72 -10.28 3.50
N GLU A 71 11.65 -11.20 2.53
CA GLU A 71 12.59 -12.32 2.42
C GLU A 71 13.99 -11.82 2.03
N ASP A 72 14.06 -10.93 1.04
CA ASP A 72 15.32 -10.46 0.44
C ASP A 72 16.08 -9.50 1.35
N LEU A 73 15.37 -8.54 1.96
CA LEU A 73 15.95 -7.50 2.81
C LEU A 73 15.91 -7.86 4.30
N GLY A 74 15.31 -9.00 4.64
CA GLY A 74 15.12 -9.44 6.02
C GLY A 74 14.15 -8.54 6.81
N PRO A 75 14.32 -8.40 8.14
CA PRO A 75 13.33 -7.76 9.01
C PRO A 75 13.34 -6.23 8.95
N TYR A 76 13.75 -5.60 7.84
CA TYR A 76 13.74 -4.14 7.70
C TYR A 76 12.34 -3.53 7.87
N ILE A 77 11.29 -4.33 7.62
CA ILE A 77 9.89 -3.98 7.86
C ILE A 77 9.54 -3.86 9.35
N VAL A 78 10.38 -4.33 10.28
CA VAL A 78 10.14 -4.24 11.72
C VAL A 78 10.58 -2.87 12.22
N ILE A 79 9.63 -2.05 12.65
CA ILE A 79 9.87 -0.66 13.08
C ILE A 79 10.00 -0.52 14.60
N ALA A 80 9.49 -1.49 15.36
CA ALA A 80 9.64 -1.59 16.80
C ALA A 80 9.38 -3.04 17.27
N LYS A 81 9.69 -3.35 18.53
CA LYS A 81 9.40 -4.66 19.12
C LYS A 81 7.89 -4.96 19.02
N GLY A 82 7.54 -5.98 18.25
CA GLY A 82 6.14 -6.40 18.03
C GLY A 82 5.38 -5.56 16.99
N ILE A 83 6.05 -4.65 16.27
CA ILE A 83 5.41 -3.79 15.26
C ILE A 83 6.18 -3.89 13.94
N ALA A 84 5.49 -4.26 12.86
CA ALA A 84 6.01 -4.29 11.51
C ALA A 84 5.14 -3.47 10.55
N MET A 85 5.77 -2.87 9.55
CA MET A 85 5.14 -2.12 8.46
C MET A 85 5.56 -2.74 7.12
N PRO A 86 4.91 -3.84 6.70
CA PRO A 86 5.17 -4.46 5.41
C PRO A 86 4.85 -3.47 4.28
N HIS A 87 5.79 -3.32 3.35
CA HIS A 87 5.62 -2.49 2.16
C HIS A 87 6.57 -2.99 1.08
N ALA A 88 6.20 -2.79 -0.18
CA ALA A 88 7.05 -3.05 -1.33
C ALA A 88 7.18 -1.79 -2.18
N SER A 89 8.27 -1.70 -2.92
CA SER A 89 8.39 -0.73 -4.01
C SER A 89 7.22 -0.90 -4.97
N LEU A 90 6.67 0.23 -5.44
CA LEU A 90 5.60 0.21 -6.42
C LEU A 90 6.09 -0.58 -7.65
N ILE A 91 5.38 -1.64 -8.03
CA ILE A 91 5.62 -2.29 -9.32
C ILE A 91 5.10 -1.30 -10.36
N LEU A 92 6.02 -0.60 -11.03
CA LEU A 92 5.70 0.08 -12.29
C LEU A 92 5.32 -1.04 -13.27
N VAL A 93 4.02 -1.19 -13.49
CA VAL A 93 3.52 -1.91 -14.67
C VAL A 93 3.92 -1.05 -15.86
N LEU A 94 4.97 -1.45 -16.57
CA LEU A 94 5.29 -0.95 -17.91
C LEU A 94 4.48 -1.71 -18.96
#